data_AF-A0A925RV24-F1
#
_entry.id   AF-A0A925RV24-F1
#
_cell.length_a   1.000
_cell.length_b   1.000
_cell.length_c   1.000
_cell.angle_alpha   90.00
_cell.angle_beta   90.00
_cell.angle_gamma   90.00
#
_symmetry.space_group_name_H-M   'P 1'
#
loop_
_entity.id
_entity.type
_entity.pdbx_description
1 polymer ?
#
loop_
_entity_poly.entity_id
_entity_poly.type
_entity_poly.pdbx_seq_one_letter_code
_entity_poly.pdbx_strand_id
1 'polypeptide(L)'
;MTFSPPWLLRNAHVQSVLPSLKIRRPLLMRRARAMLAVSKPVLLDCGEGVRLLGMHSAQPNAQIAAQGTQRSELVVLIHGWEGSADSLYVMSLAGYLFDHGYHVFRLNLRDHGPTHHLNEDIFHSCRIAEV
;
A
#
# COMPACT_ATOMS: atom_id res chain seq x y z
N MET A 1 12.09 19.08 -13.15
CA MET A 1 13.16 18.52 -12.31
C MET A 1 13.77 17.33 -13.03
N THR A 2 15.09 17.27 -13.17
CA THR A 2 15.77 16.14 -13.82
C THR A 2 16.04 15.04 -12.80
N PHE A 3 15.57 13.82 -13.07
CA PHE A 3 15.85 12.66 -12.23
C PHE A 3 17.35 12.34 -12.27
N SER A 4 18.02 12.35 -11.11
CA SER A 4 19.46 12.11 -10.99
C SER A 4 19.73 10.96 -9.99
N PRO A 5 19.71 9.70 -10.44
CA PRO A 5 19.91 8.56 -9.55
C PRO A 5 21.37 8.47 -9.07
N PRO A 6 21.61 7.88 -7.88
CA PRO A 6 22.95 7.53 -7.42
C PRO A 6 23.71 6.72 -8.47
N TRP A 7 25.05 6.81 -8.47
CA TRP A 7 25.89 6.24 -9.53
C TRP A 7 25.62 4.75 -9.82
N LEU A 8 25.41 3.93 -8.77
CA LEU A 8 25.07 2.51 -8.87
C LEU A 8 23.68 2.23 -9.49
N LEU A 9 22.78 3.21 -9.43
CA LEU A 9 21.40 3.11 -9.92
C LEU A 9 21.20 3.84 -11.24
N ARG A 10 22.26 4.30 -11.93
CA ARG A 10 22.12 4.95 -13.24
C ARG A 10 21.74 3.99 -14.36
N ASN A 11 22.05 2.70 -14.23
CA ASN A 11 21.69 1.68 -15.20
C ASN A 11 20.19 1.33 -15.08
N ALA A 12 19.45 1.43 -16.20
CA ALA A 12 18.01 1.17 -16.23
C ALA A 12 17.64 -0.28 -15.86
N HIS A 13 18.45 -1.27 -16.26
CA HIS A 13 18.20 -2.67 -15.91
C HIS A 13 18.36 -2.90 -14.39
N VAL A 14 19.34 -2.24 -13.76
CA VAL A 14 19.48 -2.30 -12.30
C VAL A 14 18.25 -1.73 -11.61
N GLN A 15 17.72 -0.59 -12.09
CA GLN A 15 16.48 -0.02 -11.56
C GLN A 15 15.26 -0.94 -11.74
N SER A 16 15.21 -1.74 -12.81
CA SER A 16 14.12 -2.69 -13.06
C SER A 16 14.25 -4.00 -12.27
N VAL A 17 15.48 -4.52 -12.10
CA VAL A 17 15.73 -5.82 -11.47
C VAL A 17 15.76 -5.71 -9.94
N LEU A 18 16.41 -4.68 -9.40
CA LEU A 18 16.61 -4.51 -7.96
C LEU A 18 15.30 -4.53 -7.14
N PRO A 19 14.21 -3.87 -7.57
CA PRO A 19 12.92 -3.92 -6.87
C PRO A 19 12.33 -5.32 -6.73
N SER A 20 12.67 -6.22 -7.65
CA SER A 20 12.15 -7.59 -7.77
C SER A 20 13.02 -8.63 -7.06
N LEU A 21 14.19 -8.24 -6.55
CA LEU A 21 15.06 -9.17 -5.83
C LEU A 21 14.44 -9.59 -4.49
N LYS A 22 14.41 -10.90 -4.25
CA LYS A 22 13.80 -11.50 -3.03
C LYS A 22 14.43 -11.00 -1.73
N ILE A 23 15.71 -10.61 -1.75
CA ILE A 23 16.41 -10.04 -0.59
C ILE A 23 15.85 -8.69 -0.12
N ARG A 24 15.15 -7.96 -1.00
CA ARG A 24 14.54 -6.67 -0.67
C ARG A 24 13.38 -6.83 0.31
N ARG A 25 12.62 -7.93 0.21
CA ARG A 25 11.42 -8.16 1.02
C ARG A 25 11.70 -8.10 2.53
N PRO A 26 12.63 -8.87 3.13
CA PRO A 26 12.87 -8.81 4.56
C PRO A 26 13.33 -7.43 5.04
N LEU A 27 14.18 -6.74 4.26
CA LEU A 27 14.63 -5.38 4.58
C LEU A 27 13.44 -4.40 4.60
N LEU A 28 12.56 -4.50 3.60
CA LEU A 28 11.37 -3.67 3.52
C LEU A 28 10.41 -3.95 4.69
N MET A 29 10.14 -5.22 5.00
CA MET A 29 9.27 -5.59 6.12
C MET A 29 9.83 -5.08 7.46
N ARG A 30 11.16 -5.05 7.62
CA ARG A 30 11.79 -4.44 8.80
C ARG A 30 11.58 -2.93 8.85
N ARG A 31 11.69 -2.22 7.73
CA ARG A 31 11.47 -0.76 7.66
C ARG A 31 10.01 -0.41 7.92
N ALA A 32 9.07 -1.13 7.30
CA ALA A 32 7.64 -0.91 7.47
C ALA A 32 7.06 -1.49 8.80
N ARG A 33 7.91 -1.96 9.72
CA ARG A 33 7.48 -2.69 10.92
C ARG A 33 6.54 -1.87 11.81
N ALA A 34 6.80 -0.58 12.00
CA ALA A 34 5.96 0.28 12.84
C ALA A 34 4.54 0.40 12.28
N MET A 35 4.43 0.69 10.98
CA MET A 35 3.15 0.74 10.26
C MET A 35 2.41 -0.60 10.28
N LEU A 36 3.14 -1.71 10.09
CA LEU A 36 2.57 -3.06 10.11
C LEU A 36 2.05 -3.45 11.50
N ALA A 37 2.74 -3.05 12.57
CA ALA A 37 2.36 -3.36 13.95
C ALA A 37 0.99 -2.79 14.35
N VAL A 38 0.57 -1.70 13.70
CA VAL A 38 -0.72 -1.03 13.95
C VAL A 38 -1.73 -1.26 12.82
N SER A 39 -1.37 -2.04 11.80
CA SER A 39 -2.20 -2.30 10.62
C SER A 39 -3.39 -3.19 11.00
N LYS A 40 -4.60 -2.73 10.70
CA LYS A 40 -5.85 -3.47 10.96
C LYS A 40 -6.62 -3.71 9.66
N PRO A 41 -7.19 -4.90 9.44
CA PRO A 41 -8.07 -5.13 8.31
C PRO A 41 -9.36 -4.32 8.47
N VAL A 42 -9.86 -3.76 7.38
CA VAL A 42 -11.11 -3.02 7.29
C VAL A 42 -11.87 -3.53 6.07
N LEU A 43 -13.08 -4.02 6.29
CA LEU A 43 -13.99 -4.40 5.22
C LEU A 43 -14.85 -3.19 4.85
N LEU A 44 -14.78 -2.76 3.60
CA LEU A 44 -15.61 -1.70 3.05
C LEU A 44 -16.80 -2.33 2.34
N ASP A 45 -17.99 -1.86 2.70
CA ASP A 45 -19.20 -2.10 1.93
C ASP A 45 -19.29 -1.03 0.83
N CYS A 46 -19.24 -1.46 -0.42
CA CYS A 46 -19.27 -0.59 -1.60
C CYS A 46 -20.66 -0.55 -2.26
N GLY A 47 -21.68 -1.15 -1.64
CA GLY A 47 -23.01 -1.29 -2.22
C GLY A 47 -23.11 -2.44 -3.24
N GLU A 48 -24.33 -2.79 -3.64
CA GLU A 48 -24.62 -3.84 -4.63
C GLU A 48 -23.94 -5.19 -4.32
N GLY A 49 -23.76 -5.51 -3.04
CA GLY A 49 -23.09 -6.73 -2.57
C GLY A 49 -21.56 -6.73 -2.69
N VAL A 50 -20.96 -5.65 -3.21
CA VAL A 50 -19.52 -5.52 -3.41
C VAL A 50 -18.83 -5.20 -2.09
N ARG A 51 -17.80 -5.99 -1.76
CA ARG A 51 -17.00 -5.79 -0.55
C ARG A 51 -15.51 -5.77 -0.86
N LEU A 52 -14.82 -4.76 -0.32
CA LEU A 52 -13.38 -4.60 -0.49
C LEU A 52 -12.65 -4.69 0.85
N LEU A 53 -11.50 -5.37 0.86
CA LEU A 53 -10.63 -5.43 2.04
C LEU A 53 -9.51 -4.41 1.90
N GLY A 54 -9.40 -3.51 2.88
CA GLY A 54 -8.25 -2.64 3.04
C GLY A 54 -7.51 -2.88 4.36
N MET A 55 -6.28 -2.38 4.43
CA MET A 55 -5.45 -2.42 5.64
C MET A 55 -5.21 -1.00 6.12
N HIS A 56 -5.77 -0.65 7.28
CA HIS A 56 -5.64 0.67 7.89
C HIS A 56 -4.56 0.70 8.96
N SER A 57 -3.56 1.56 8.80
CA SER A 57 -2.51 1.84 9.77
C SER A 57 -2.63 3.28 10.26
N ALA A 58 -3.20 3.45 11.46
CA ALA A 58 -3.36 4.77 12.07
C ALA A 58 -2.10 5.17 12.86
N GLN A 59 -1.73 6.45 12.77
CA GLN A 59 -0.67 6.99 13.61
C GLN A 59 -1.06 6.95 15.10
N PRO A 60 -0.15 6.54 15.99
CA PRO A 60 -0.36 6.70 17.42
C PRO A 60 -0.42 8.18 17.81
N ASN A 61 -1.40 8.57 18.62
CA ASN A 61 -1.56 9.96 19.10
C ASN A 61 -0.28 10.55 19.73
N ALA A 62 0.54 9.71 20.38
CA ALA A 62 1.81 10.12 20.98
C ALA A 62 2.88 10.54 19.96
N GLN A 63 2.91 9.94 18.76
CA GLN A 63 3.84 10.31 17.69
C GLN A 63 3.47 11.66 17.08
N ILE A 64 2.17 11.92 16.88
CA ILE A 64 1.63 13.19 16.35
C ILE A 64 2.01 14.36 17.28
N ALA A 65 1.94 14.16 18.59
CA ALA A 65 2.30 15.18 19.57
C ALA A 65 3.81 15.46 19.66
N ALA A 66 4.66 14.45 19.44
CA ALA A 66 6.11 14.57 19.61
C ALA A 66 6.85 15.19 18.41
N GLN A 67 6.31 15.08 17.19
CA GLN A 67 7.02 15.49 15.97
C GLN A 67 6.72 16.92 15.52
N GLY A 68 5.74 17.62 16.13
CA GLY A 68 5.32 18.97 15.73
C GLY A 68 4.72 19.06 14.30
N THR A 69 4.83 17.99 13.52
CA THR A 69 4.23 17.81 12.19
C THR A 69 2.84 17.23 12.34
N GLN A 70 1.86 18.11 12.26
CA GLN A 70 0.44 17.83 12.38
C GLN A 70 -0.15 17.19 11.09
N ARG A 71 0.50 16.18 10.50
CA ARG A 71 -0.09 15.48 9.34
C ARG A 71 -1.03 14.41 9.87
N SER A 72 -2.31 14.73 10.00
CA SER A 72 -3.37 13.78 10.39
C SER A 72 -4.18 13.29 9.18
N GLU A 73 -3.65 13.50 7.97
CA GLU A 73 -4.33 13.11 6.74
C GLU A 73 -4.18 11.60 6.49
N LEU A 74 -5.23 11.03 5.89
CA LEU A 74 -5.23 9.65 5.42
C LEU A 74 -4.76 9.60 3.97
N VAL A 75 -3.73 8.81 3.70
CA VAL A 75 -3.32 8.47 2.33
C VAL A 75 -3.84 7.10 1.97
N VAL A 76 -4.63 7.03 0.90
CA VAL A 76 -5.15 5.78 0.33
C VAL A 76 -4.21 5.34 -0.79
N LEU A 77 -3.68 4.12 -0.67
CA LEU A 77 -2.80 3.50 -1.65
C LEU A 77 -3.56 2.44 -2.43
N ILE A 78 -3.54 2.58 -3.75
CA ILE A 78 -4.16 1.67 -4.70
C ILE A 78 -3.03 0.96 -5.47
N HIS A 79 -3.11 -0.37 -5.54
CA HIS A 79 -2.15 -1.17 -6.30
C HIS A 79 -2.57 -1.26 -7.78
N GLY A 80 -1.61 -1.56 -8.66
CA GLY A 80 -1.86 -1.89 -10.06
C GLY A 80 -2.36 -3.33 -10.26
N TRP A 81 -2.63 -3.70 -11.53
CA TRP A 81 -3.08 -5.04 -11.94
C TRP A 81 -2.22 -6.17 -11.35
N GLU A 82 -2.86 -7.27 -10.95
CA GLU A 82 -2.22 -8.43 -10.28
C GLU A 82 -1.49 -8.09 -8.96
N GLY A 83 -1.66 -6.87 -8.46
CA GLY A 83 -1.11 -6.41 -7.20
C GLY A 83 -1.94 -6.80 -5.98
N SER A 84 -1.59 -6.19 -4.86
CA SER A 84 -2.31 -6.27 -3.60
C SER A 84 -1.83 -5.15 -2.67
N ALA A 85 -2.53 -4.96 -1.55
CA ALA A 85 -2.12 -4.11 -0.45
C ALA A 85 -0.72 -4.45 0.12
N ASP A 86 -0.20 -5.67 -0.15
CA ASP A 86 1.10 -6.16 0.31
C ASP A 86 2.17 -6.19 -0.80
N SER A 87 1.86 -5.67 -1.99
CA SER A 87 2.85 -5.49 -3.06
C SER A 87 4.05 -4.66 -2.56
N LEU A 88 5.27 -5.05 -2.90
CA LEU A 88 6.48 -4.45 -2.31
C LEU A 88 6.59 -2.93 -2.57
N TYR A 89 6.12 -2.43 -3.71
CA TYR A 89 6.12 -0.98 -3.97
C TYR A 89 5.07 -0.25 -3.10
N VAL A 90 3.87 -0.82 -2.93
CA VAL A 90 2.85 -0.32 -2.00
C VAL A 90 3.42 -0.29 -0.60
N MET A 91 4.05 -1.38 -0.17
CA MET A 91 4.66 -1.47 1.15
C MET A 91 5.80 -0.51 1.39
N SER A 92 6.63 -0.27 0.37
CA SER A 92 7.70 0.71 0.42
C SER A 92 7.18 2.13 0.59
N LEU A 93 6.14 2.50 -0.17
CA LEU A 93 5.54 3.82 -0.07
C LEU A 93 4.74 3.99 1.22
N ALA A 94 3.99 2.97 1.63
CA ALA A 94 3.20 2.97 2.85
C ALA A 94 4.07 3.17 4.09
N GLY A 95 5.16 2.42 4.23
CA GLY A 95 6.11 2.58 5.32
C GLY A 95 6.74 3.98 5.32
N TYR A 96 7.14 4.47 4.15
CA TYR A 96 7.70 5.83 4.01
C TYR A 96 6.70 6.91 4.47
N LEU A 97 5.45 6.86 4.00
CA LEU A 97 4.41 7.82 4.39
C LEU A 97 4.09 7.74 5.88
N PHE A 98 4.02 6.52 6.42
CA PHE A 98 3.78 6.32 7.85
C PHE A 98 4.94 6.87 8.69
N ASP A 99 6.20 6.69 8.29
CA ASP A 99 7.34 7.28 8.99
C ASP A 99 7.34 8.83 8.94
N HIS A 100 6.58 9.43 8.00
CA HIS A 100 6.39 10.87 7.86
C HIS A 100 5.05 11.37 8.45
N GLY A 101 4.41 10.55 9.28
CA GLY A 101 3.26 10.96 10.08
C GLY A 101 1.90 10.78 9.41
N TYR A 102 1.78 10.23 8.21
CA TYR A 102 0.46 9.99 7.61
C TYR A 102 -0.24 8.77 8.20
N HIS A 103 -1.58 8.81 8.27
CA HIS A 103 -2.36 7.58 8.34
C HIS A 103 -2.33 6.92 6.95
N VAL A 104 -2.24 5.60 6.90
CA VAL A 104 -2.14 4.89 5.63
C VAL A 104 -3.24 3.86 5.51
N PHE A 105 -3.95 3.87 4.38
CA PHE A 105 -4.91 2.83 4.01
C PHE A 105 -4.44 2.15 2.73
N ARG A 106 -4.19 0.84 2.79
CA ARG A 106 -3.76 0.04 1.64
C ARG A 106 -4.94 -0.80 1.17
N LEU A 107 -5.53 -0.45 0.04
CA LEU A 107 -6.73 -1.11 -0.48
C LEU A 107 -6.37 -2.29 -1.37
N ASN A 108 -7.03 -3.44 -1.20
CA ASN A 108 -7.12 -4.43 -2.26
C ASN A 108 -8.30 -4.07 -3.17
N LEU A 109 -8.05 -3.99 -4.46
CA LEU A 109 -9.12 -3.94 -5.46
C LEU A 109 -9.88 -5.27 -5.49
N ARG A 110 -11.06 -5.28 -6.13
CA ARG A 110 -11.87 -6.49 -6.28
C ARG A 110 -11.01 -7.64 -6.80
N ASP A 111 -11.18 -8.83 -6.24
CA ASP A 111 -10.49 -10.08 -6.59
C ASP A 111 -8.96 -10.05 -6.45
N HIS A 112 -8.39 -9.07 -5.74
CA HIS A 112 -6.94 -8.98 -5.52
C HIS A 112 -6.55 -9.28 -4.08
N GLY A 113 -5.36 -9.86 -3.89
CA GLY A 113 -4.97 -10.39 -2.59
C GLY A 113 -5.89 -11.53 -2.14
N PRO A 114 -6.06 -11.75 -0.82
CA PRO A 114 -6.82 -12.90 -0.30
C PRO A 114 -8.34 -12.65 -0.26
N THR A 115 -8.93 -12.00 -1.27
CA THR A 115 -10.33 -11.49 -1.22
C THR A 115 -11.28 -12.06 -2.26
N HIS A 116 -10.89 -13.09 -3.01
CA HIS A 116 -11.74 -13.68 -4.05
C HIS A 116 -13.09 -14.18 -3.50
N HIS A 117 -13.11 -14.63 -2.26
CA HIS A 117 -14.33 -15.06 -1.55
C HIS A 117 -15.27 -13.91 -1.17
N LEU A 118 -14.88 -12.65 -1.36
CA LEU A 118 -15.71 -11.50 -1.01
C LEU A 118 -16.70 -11.14 -2.13
N ASN A 119 -16.35 -11.45 -3.39
CA ASN A 119 -17.11 -11.13 -4.59
C ASN A 119 -17.03 -12.37 -5.51
N GLU A 120 -18.05 -13.24 -5.48
CA GLU A 120 -17.99 -14.56 -6.11
C GLU A 120 -18.08 -14.52 -7.65
N ASP A 121 -18.62 -13.42 -8.20
CA ASP A 121 -18.68 -13.21 -9.64
C ASP A 121 -17.32 -12.81 -10.22
N ILE A 122 -17.07 -13.18 -11.47
CA ILE A 122 -15.85 -12.80 -12.18
C ILE A 122 -15.80 -11.28 -12.36
N PHE A 123 -14.67 -10.66 -11.99
CA PHE A 123 -14.38 -9.28 -12.35
C PHE A 123 -14.51 -9.03 -13.86
N HIS A 124 -15.35 -8.07 -14.25
CA HIS A 124 -15.51 -7.64 -15.63
C HIS A 124 -15.22 -6.14 -15.79
N SER A 125 -14.04 -5.81 -16.32
CA SER A 125 -13.57 -4.43 -16.49
C SER A 125 -14.46 -3.54 -17.39
N CYS A 126 -15.36 -4.11 -18.20
CA CYS A 126 -16.28 -3.33 -19.07
C CYS A 126 -17.62 -3.01 -18.40
N ARG A 127 -17.86 -3.45 -17.16
CA ARG A 127 -19.05 -3.07 -16.41
C ARG A 127 -18.76 -1.80 -15.61
N ILE A 128 -19.07 -0.65 -16.22
CA ILE A 128 -18.77 0.68 -15.68
C ILE A 128 -19.51 0.98 -14.37
N ALA A 129 -20.67 0.36 -14.13
CA ALA A 129 -21.41 0.49 -12.86
C ALA A 129 -20.70 -0.19 -11.67
N GLU A 130 -19.60 -0.92 -11.92
CA GLU A 130 -18.81 -1.62 -10.91
C GLU A 130 -17.55 -0.86 -10.49
N VAL A 131 -17.39 0.40 -10.94
CA VAL A 131 -16.30 1.33 -10.55
C VAL A 131 -16.82 2.40 -9.60
#